data_AF-D6ZGG1-F1
#
_entry.id   AF-D6ZGG1-F1
#
_cell.length_a   1.000
_cell.length_b   1.000
_cell.length_c   1.000
_cell.angle_alpha   90.00
_cell.angle_beta   90.00
_cell.angle_gamma   90.00
#
_symmetry.space_group_name_H-M   'P 1'
#
loop_
_entity.id
_entity.type
_entity.pdbx_description
1 polymer ?
#
loop_
_entity_poly.entity_id
_entity_poly.type
_entity_poly.pdbx_seq_one_letter_code
_entity_poly.pdbx_strand_id
1 'polypeptide(L)'
;MRSMTWKDVQLPPLSKWQGIAHYSFSPEGIILVEPDEDGKVSVDFSPMRPGSPTRLLLNLSVEPAPGKTVNLTFSEQHRILEGGTQQIIIETGLILDPVLTITGIASVQIISLQVQIRFPDRSKPLPYDLIGFEVLTPNLSPGFIIGKSRISSEPLGVIKPRYGEFIIGQSRLDHASLSLELPTFTWKDILAQGLTLSYRVGANKGSTLLPVAQAGSAIIEIKDLDPRKTVLRAGLKCRLYHRLTRRVLFTGKLRSFRLTPAKCPREHDIATLEFADNVAELAGVKRYGVRTDTPDTLQARIGKLLEGTGIDWSILEEQTPVANELGATVMEANLAEYLDMTCATVGGAWWVTTEGKIIINPNNEVNIWKNIPFFIIGQTPLDGGKLAVNGVELLQEPVLEQVENPFIIGKSRLDHAAAGANLTDKGFIIGKSRLNETTLTGIAKNTAWAIEKPTAPPLFTDRYNTGRRSFYYIDLGTSFASNETVSEIVVENHTAIKEDNSWNDSTKTYKASDNNIAAIYGQSARSVKANASTAQNAQQLAEYLLKRPQEQIAGLKVSSVQMNALNCSKTLAALDLFDYCQVRFKEETSDHQIYAFESQLTPYTWKERLYLTPAKERKISRE
;
A
#
# COMPACT_ATOMS: atom_id res chain seq x y z
N MET A 1 -30.21 12.27 15.51
CA MET A 1 -29.40 11.17 14.95
C MET A 1 -28.90 11.63 13.58
N ARG A 2 -27.60 11.47 13.27
CA ARG A 2 -27.06 11.87 11.96
C ARG A 2 -27.55 10.89 10.89
N SER A 3 -28.03 11.36 9.73
CA SER A 3 -28.34 10.45 8.62
C SER A 3 -27.04 9.79 8.16
N MET A 4 -27.13 8.50 7.85
CA MET A 4 -26.01 7.73 7.31
C MET A 4 -26.43 7.14 5.98
N THR A 5 -25.53 7.05 5.02
CA THR A 5 -25.75 6.40 3.71
C THR A 5 -24.81 5.22 3.55
N TRP A 6 -25.18 4.28 2.68
CA TRP A 6 -24.29 3.19 2.28
C TRP A 6 -23.37 3.69 1.17
N LYS A 7 -22.07 3.42 1.30
CA LYS A 7 -21.06 3.76 0.30
C LYS A 7 -20.26 2.53 -0.05
N ASP A 8 -20.06 2.32 -1.35
CA ASP A 8 -19.23 1.25 -1.87
C ASP A 8 -17.77 1.45 -1.47
N VAL A 9 -17.16 0.34 -1.12
CA VAL A 9 -15.75 0.23 -0.77
C VAL A 9 -15.00 -0.44 -1.90
N GLN A 10 -13.77 0.01 -2.14
CA GLN A 10 -12.90 -0.63 -3.12
C GLN A 10 -12.54 -2.05 -2.66
N LEU A 11 -12.71 -3.02 -3.57
CA LEU A 11 -12.52 -4.43 -3.26
C LEU A 11 -11.05 -4.87 -3.48
N PRO A 12 -10.56 -5.89 -2.74
CA PRO A 12 -9.19 -6.38 -2.85
C PRO A 12 -8.93 -7.07 -4.20
N PRO A 13 -7.85 -6.73 -4.92
CA PRO A 13 -7.59 -7.28 -6.26
C PRO A 13 -7.55 -8.81 -6.24
N LEU A 14 -7.91 -9.46 -7.36
CA LEU A 14 -7.94 -10.93 -7.47
C LEU A 14 -6.62 -11.61 -7.08
N SER A 15 -5.48 -10.93 -7.24
CA SER A 15 -4.18 -11.44 -6.79
C SER A 15 -4.04 -11.59 -5.27
N LYS A 16 -4.90 -10.94 -4.48
CA LYS A 16 -4.98 -11.12 -3.01
C LYS A 16 -5.99 -12.21 -2.61
N TRP A 17 -6.67 -12.84 -3.57
CA TRP A 17 -7.58 -13.95 -3.29
C TRP A 17 -6.76 -15.23 -3.15
N GLN A 18 -7.15 -16.05 -2.19
CA GLN A 18 -6.48 -17.32 -1.89
C GLN A 18 -7.34 -18.48 -2.38
N GLY A 19 -6.66 -19.57 -2.75
CA GLY A 19 -7.26 -20.79 -3.24
C GLY A 19 -7.88 -20.69 -4.63
N ILE A 20 -7.30 -19.85 -5.48
CA ILE A 20 -7.63 -19.76 -6.91
C ILE A 20 -6.53 -20.48 -7.69
N ALA A 21 -6.88 -21.56 -8.40
CA ALA A 21 -5.99 -22.20 -9.36
C ALA A 21 -5.99 -21.45 -10.69
N HIS A 22 -7.18 -21.07 -11.16
CA HIS A 22 -7.35 -20.31 -12.39
C HIS A 22 -8.50 -19.32 -12.27
N TYR A 23 -8.40 -18.18 -12.96
CA TYR A 23 -9.52 -17.27 -13.12
C TYR A 23 -9.57 -16.72 -14.54
N SER A 24 -10.77 -16.46 -15.01
CA SER A 24 -11.01 -15.81 -16.31
C SER A 24 -12.17 -14.83 -16.22
N PHE A 25 -12.24 -13.95 -17.22
CA PHE A 25 -13.31 -12.96 -17.34
C PHE A 25 -14.18 -13.31 -18.54
N SER A 26 -15.50 -13.33 -18.34
CA SER A 26 -16.41 -13.36 -19.46
C SER A 26 -16.44 -12.00 -20.18
N PRO A 27 -16.85 -11.94 -21.45
CA PRO A 27 -17.10 -10.69 -22.16
C PRO A 27 -18.11 -9.76 -21.45
N GLU A 28 -18.93 -10.32 -20.57
CA GLU A 28 -19.97 -9.64 -19.79
C GLU A 28 -19.44 -9.14 -18.43
N GLY A 29 -18.17 -9.39 -18.11
CA GLY A 29 -17.53 -8.97 -16.86
C GLY A 29 -17.77 -9.92 -15.67
N ILE A 30 -18.22 -11.15 -15.93
CA ILE A 30 -18.36 -12.20 -14.90
C ILE A 30 -16.97 -12.79 -14.64
N ILE A 31 -16.65 -12.99 -13.36
CA ILE A 31 -15.39 -13.62 -12.95
C ILE A 31 -15.67 -15.11 -12.76
N LEU A 32 -15.03 -15.95 -13.58
CA LEU A 32 -15.01 -17.39 -13.38
C LEU A 32 -13.78 -17.73 -12.54
N VAL A 33 -13.99 -18.38 -11.40
CA VAL A 33 -12.92 -18.80 -10.49
C VAL A 33 -12.95 -20.31 -10.35
N GLU A 34 -11.84 -20.93 -10.70
CA GLU A 34 -11.59 -22.35 -10.46
C GLU A 34 -10.79 -22.46 -9.15
N PRO A 35 -11.35 -23.10 -8.12
CA PRO A 35 -10.66 -23.27 -6.85
C PRO A 35 -9.44 -24.19 -6.99
N ASP A 36 -8.53 -24.11 -6.04
CA ASP A 36 -7.46 -25.10 -5.87
C ASP A 36 -8.02 -26.47 -5.40
N GLU A 37 -7.12 -27.45 -5.20
CA GLU A 37 -7.49 -28.81 -4.79
C GLU A 37 -8.29 -28.86 -3.46
N ASP A 38 -8.15 -27.83 -2.62
CA ASP A 38 -8.86 -27.72 -1.35
C ASP A 38 -10.35 -27.34 -1.53
N GLY A 39 -10.75 -26.89 -2.74
CA GLY A 39 -12.13 -26.49 -3.04
C GLY A 39 -12.58 -25.30 -2.21
N LYS A 40 -11.64 -24.38 -1.91
CA LYS A 40 -11.83 -23.23 -1.03
C LYS A 40 -11.32 -21.96 -1.69
N VAL A 41 -12.17 -20.93 -1.76
CA VAL A 41 -11.77 -19.58 -2.15
C VAL A 41 -11.94 -18.66 -0.96
N SER A 42 -10.92 -17.88 -0.63
CA SER A 42 -11.02 -16.88 0.45
C SER A 42 -10.45 -15.52 0.07
N VAL A 43 -11.11 -14.48 0.55
CA VAL A 43 -10.80 -13.08 0.29
C VAL A 43 -10.81 -12.31 1.60
N ASP A 44 -9.68 -11.73 1.96
CA ASP A 44 -9.58 -10.84 3.10
C ASP A 44 -9.91 -9.40 2.66
N PHE A 45 -11.00 -8.84 3.18
CA PHE A 45 -11.36 -7.44 2.94
C PHE A 45 -10.61 -6.46 3.84
N SER A 46 -9.65 -6.94 4.63
CA SER A 46 -8.86 -6.11 5.53
C SER A 46 -8.03 -5.04 4.79
N PRO A 47 -7.85 -3.86 5.40
CA PRO A 47 -8.51 -3.45 6.63
C PRO A 47 -10.02 -3.32 6.38
N MET A 48 -10.92 -3.71 7.29
CA MET A 48 -12.30 -3.17 7.43
C MET A 48 -12.49 -2.80 8.90
N ARG A 49 -13.32 -1.78 9.17
CA ARG A 49 -13.48 -1.27 10.54
C ARG A 49 -14.30 -2.24 11.38
N PRO A 50 -13.72 -2.92 12.40
CA PRO A 50 -14.52 -3.71 13.32
C PRO A 50 -15.51 -2.81 14.06
N GLY A 51 -16.74 -3.26 14.23
CA GLY A 51 -17.83 -2.45 14.79
C GLY A 51 -18.50 -1.48 13.81
N SER A 52 -18.07 -1.37 12.55
CA SER A 52 -18.80 -0.59 11.54
C SER A 52 -19.84 -1.43 10.82
N PRO A 53 -21.11 -0.96 10.75
CA PRO A 53 -22.12 -1.61 9.95
C PRO A 53 -21.64 -1.72 8.50
N THR A 54 -21.51 -2.97 8.08
CA THR A 54 -21.01 -3.40 6.78
C THR A 54 -22.10 -4.22 6.10
N ARG A 55 -22.26 -4.03 4.81
CA ARG A 55 -23.19 -4.76 3.97
C ARG A 55 -22.43 -5.40 2.81
N LEU A 56 -22.47 -6.72 2.72
CA LEU A 56 -22.00 -7.49 1.58
C LEU A 56 -23.19 -7.78 0.67
N LEU A 57 -23.09 -7.40 -0.60
CA LEU A 57 -24.02 -7.73 -1.66
C LEU A 57 -23.28 -8.62 -2.65
N LEU A 58 -23.70 -9.87 -2.77
CA LEU A 58 -23.02 -10.88 -3.56
C LEU A 58 -24.04 -11.61 -4.44
N ASN A 59 -23.78 -11.61 -5.75
CA ASN A 59 -24.49 -12.41 -6.72
C ASN A 59 -23.48 -13.37 -7.35
N LEU A 60 -23.69 -14.66 -7.17
CA LEU A 60 -22.78 -15.70 -7.63
C LEU A 60 -23.54 -16.91 -8.15
N SER A 61 -22.87 -17.75 -8.92
CA SER A 61 -23.30 -19.10 -9.26
C SER A 61 -22.24 -20.07 -8.75
N VAL A 62 -22.64 -21.07 -7.97
CA VAL A 62 -21.73 -22.06 -7.40
C VAL A 62 -22.07 -23.46 -7.89
N GLU A 63 -21.04 -24.23 -8.17
CA GLU A 63 -21.15 -25.67 -8.42
C GLU A 63 -20.52 -26.42 -7.23
N PRO A 64 -21.31 -27.19 -6.46
CA PRO A 64 -20.77 -27.98 -5.35
C PRO A 64 -19.83 -29.09 -5.83
N ALA A 65 -18.77 -29.34 -5.09
CA ALA A 65 -17.95 -30.54 -5.31
C ALA A 65 -18.76 -31.81 -4.96
N PRO A 66 -18.50 -32.96 -5.62
CA PRO A 66 -19.24 -34.19 -5.39
C PRO A 66 -19.30 -34.57 -3.90
N GLY A 67 -20.51 -34.69 -3.35
CA GLY A 67 -20.74 -35.06 -1.95
C GLY A 67 -20.43 -33.97 -0.91
N LYS A 68 -20.11 -32.74 -1.32
CA LYS A 68 -19.85 -31.61 -0.41
C LYS A 68 -21.00 -30.59 -0.45
N THR A 69 -21.23 -29.92 0.67
CA THR A 69 -22.09 -28.73 0.74
C THR A 69 -21.25 -27.48 0.57
N VAL A 70 -21.78 -26.49 -0.13
CA VAL A 70 -21.10 -25.20 -0.29
C VAL A 70 -21.40 -24.34 0.94
N ASN A 71 -20.37 -23.92 1.65
CA ASN A 71 -20.51 -23.00 2.80
C ASN A 71 -19.87 -21.66 2.48
N LEU A 72 -20.60 -20.59 2.73
CA LEU A 72 -20.14 -19.22 2.67
C LEU A 72 -20.07 -18.65 4.08
N THR A 73 -18.91 -18.13 4.46
CA THR A 73 -18.72 -17.39 5.70
C THR A 73 -18.22 -15.99 5.41
N PHE A 74 -18.77 -15.00 6.11
CA PHE A 74 -18.27 -13.62 6.11
C PHE A 74 -18.25 -13.06 7.53
N SER A 75 -17.06 -12.82 8.06
CA SER A 75 -16.88 -12.48 9.49
C SER A 75 -17.55 -13.55 10.39
N GLU A 76 -18.47 -13.17 11.27
CA GLU A 76 -19.21 -14.13 12.11
C GLU A 76 -20.43 -14.79 11.43
N GLN A 77 -20.79 -14.38 10.21
CA GLN A 77 -21.98 -14.86 9.52
C GLN A 77 -21.69 -16.11 8.70
N HIS A 78 -22.59 -17.10 8.77
CA HIS A 78 -22.50 -18.36 8.04
C HIS A 78 -23.76 -18.60 7.20
N ARG A 79 -23.59 -19.03 5.95
CA ARG A 79 -24.67 -19.38 5.01
C ARG A 79 -24.31 -20.65 4.26
N ILE A 80 -25.26 -21.57 4.16
CA ILE A 80 -25.16 -22.75 3.29
C ILE A 80 -25.73 -22.36 1.93
N LEU A 81 -25.02 -22.66 0.85
CA LEU A 81 -25.44 -22.35 -0.51
C LEU A 81 -25.87 -23.63 -1.23
N GLU A 82 -26.98 -23.52 -1.97
CA GLU A 82 -27.39 -24.53 -2.93
C GLU A 82 -26.67 -24.28 -4.26
N GLY A 83 -26.47 -25.36 -5.04
CA GLY A 83 -25.89 -25.24 -6.37
C GLY A 83 -26.73 -24.37 -7.30
N GLY A 84 -26.07 -23.59 -8.16
CA GLY A 84 -26.69 -22.62 -9.06
C GLY A 84 -26.56 -21.16 -8.61
N THR A 85 -27.34 -20.28 -9.22
CA THR A 85 -27.27 -18.82 -9.01
C THR A 85 -27.97 -18.42 -7.71
N GLN A 86 -27.25 -17.66 -6.87
CA GLN A 86 -27.71 -17.20 -5.56
C GLN A 86 -27.42 -15.70 -5.39
N GLN A 87 -28.41 -14.98 -4.86
CA GLN A 87 -28.24 -13.59 -4.43
C GLN A 87 -28.22 -13.52 -2.91
N ILE A 88 -27.15 -12.96 -2.37
CA ILE A 88 -26.83 -12.97 -0.94
C ILE A 88 -26.64 -11.54 -0.47
N ILE A 89 -27.33 -11.21 0.62
CA ILE A 89 -27.16 -9.94 1.33
C ILE A 89 -26.80 -10.28 2.77
N ILE A 90 -25.62 -9.84 3.21
CA ILE A 90 -25.18 -9.99 4.61
C ILE A 90 -24.95 -8.61 5.18
N GLU A 91 -25.64 -8.30 6.28
CA GLU A 91 -25.38 -7.11 7.09
C GLU A 91 -24.75 -7.53 8.42
N THR A 92 -23.58 -6.99 8.72
CA THR A 92 -22.82 -7.33 9.93
C THR A 92 -22.14 -6.10 10.52
N GLY A 93 -21.96 -6.12 11.84
CA GLY A 93 -21.15 -5.14 12.56
C GLY A 93 -19.65 -5.45 12.57
N LEU A 94 -19.18 -6.50 11.89
CA LEU A 94 -17.80 -6.98 11.88
C LEU A 94 -17.24 -7.21 13.29
N ILE A 95 -17.57 -8.36 13.88
CA ILE A 95 -17.02 -8.78 15.19
C ILE A 95 -15.67 -9.50 14.98
N LEU A 96 -15.58 -10.30 13.92
CA LEU A 96 -14.37 -11.00 13.48
C LEU A 96 -13.77 -10.31 12.25
N ASP A 97 -12.58 -10.74 11.84
CA ASP A 97 -11.96 -10.22 10.63
C ASP A 97 -12.88 -10.40 9.41
N PRO A 98 -12.95 -9.41 8.51
CA PRO A 98 -13.88 -9.36 7.39
C PRO A 98 -13.44 -10.29 6.25
N VAL A 99 -13.26 -11.58 6.52
CA VAL A 99 -12.83 -12.55 5.52
C VAL A 99 -14.06 -13.22 4.93
N LEU A 100 -14.22 -13.15 3.61
CA LEU A 100 -15.17 -13.97 2.87
C LEU A 100 -14.48 -15.29 2.53
N THR A 101 -15.10 -16.40 2.90
CA THR A 101 -14.63 -17.73 2.54
C THR A 101 -15.78 -18.52 1.95
N ILE A 102 -15.54 -19.16 0.80
CA ILE A 102 -16.45 -20.08 0.13
C ILE A 102 -15.74 -21.44 0.09
N THR A 103 -16.35 -22.47 0.64
CA THR A 103 -15.77 -23.83 0.74
C THR A 103 -16.71 -24.85 0.13
N GLY A 104 -16.16 -26.00 -0.28
CA GLY A 104 -16.96 -27.12 -0.83
C GLY A 104 -17.37 -26.94 -2.28
N ILE A 105 -16.67 -26.07 -3.02
CA ILE A 105 -16.95 -25.73 -4.42
C ILE A 105 -16.09 -26.53 -5.39
N ALA A 106 -16.65 -26.89 -6.54
CA ALA A 106 -15.93 -27.34 -7.73
C ALA A 106 -15.65 -26.17 -8.68
N SER A 107 -16.61 -25.24 -8.82
CA SER A 107 -16.44 -24.00 -9.57
C SER A 107 -17.29 -22.88 -8.96
N VAL A 108 -16.86 -21.63 -9.10
CA VAL A 108 -17.66 -20.45 -8.71
C VAL A 108 -17.58 -19.36 -9.75
N GLN A 109 -18.74 -18.79 -10.10
CA GLN A 109 -18.87 -17.64 -10.98
C GLN A 109 -19.38 -16.45 -10.16
N ILE A 110 -18.65 -15.35 -10.15
CA ILE A 110 -19.01 -14.15 -9.42
C ILE A 110 -19.59 -13.14 -10.42
N ILE A 111 -20.91 -12.98 -10.35
CA ILE A 111 -21.69 -12.11 -11.23
C ILE A 111 -21.59 -10.66 -10.74
N SER A 112 -21.75 -10.45 -9.43
CA SER A 112 -21.47 -9.17 -8.80
C SER A 112 -21.05 -9.33 -7.34
N LEU A 113 -20.14 -8.47 -6.91
CA LEU A 113 -19.69 -8.40 -5.52
C LEU A 113 -19.54 -6.93 -5.18
N GLN A 114 -20.21 -6.49 -4.11
CA GLN A 114 -20.08 -5.16 -3.55
C GLN A 114 -19.97 -5.27 -2.03
N VAL A 115 -19.09 -4.48 -1.46
CA VAL A 115 -18.97 -4.29 -0.02
C VAL A 115 -19.26 -2.84 0.27
N GLN A 116 -20.22 -2.59 1.15
CA GLN A 116 -20.69 -1.27 1.51
C GLN A 116 -20.46 -1.03 3.00
N ILE A 117 -20.06 0.19 3.34
CA ILE A 117 -19.98 0.63 4.74
C ILE A 117 -20.95 1.78 4.98
N ARG A 118 -21.46 1.88 6.22
CA ARG A 118 -22.19 3.08 6.64
C ARG A 118 -21.24 4.26 6.71
N PHE A 119 -21.62 5.34 6.03
CA PHE A 119 -20.87 6.57 5.93
C PHE A 119 -21.76 7.76 6.34
N PRO A 120 -21.22 8.80 6.99
CA PRO A 120 -21.98 10.00 7.31
C PRO A 120 -22.51 10.66 6.04
N ASP A 121 -23.81 10.94 6.02
CA ASP A 121 -24.45 11.56 4.87
C ASP A 121 -24.21 13.08 4.88
N ARG A 122 -23.09 13.48 4.28
CA ARG A 122 -22.66 14.87 4.18
C ARG A 122 -22.15 15.15 2.77
N SER A 123 -22.50 16.33 2.24
CA SER A 123 -21.97 16.82 0.97
C SER A 123 -20.46 17.04 1.00
N LYS A 124 -19.89 17.29 2.18
CA LYS A 124 -18.43 17.36 2.41
C LYS A 124 -18.07 16.45 3.60
N PRO A 125 -17.37 15.33 3.36
CA PRO A 125 -16.86 14.50 4.46
C PRO A 125 -15.80 15.27 5.25
N LEU A 126 -15.67 14.98 6.54
CA LEU A 126 -14.56 15.47 7.35
C LEU A 126 -13.40 14.47 7.33
N PRO A 127 -12.16 14.89 7.65
CA PRO A 127 -10.99 14.01 7.60
C PRO A 127 -11.17 12.69 8.38
N TYR A 128 -11.72 12.77 9.59
CA TYR A 128 -11.98 11.59 10.43
C TYR A 128 -13.11 10.69 9.90
N ASP A 129 -13.96 11.19 9.00
CA ASP A 129 -14.96 10.37 8.31
C ASP A 129 -14.30 9.51 7.23
N LEU A 130 -13.16 9.94 6.67
CA LEU A 130 -12.44 9.25 5.58
C LEU A 130 -11.30 8.38 6.07
N ILE A 131 -10.78 8.62 7.26
CA ILE A 131 -9.58 7.98 7.79
C ILE A 131 -9.93 7.08 8.98
N GLY A 132 -9.38 5.86 9.00
CA GLY A 132 -9.45 4.96 10.14
C GLY A 132 -8.07 4.78 10.75
N PHE A 133 -7.97 4.91 12.08
CA PHE A 133 -6.75 4.57 12.82
C PHE A 133 -7.10 3.54 13.87
N GLU A 134 -6.55 2.35 13.68
CA GLU A 134 -6.85 1.20 14.53
C GLU A 134 -5.60 0.75 15.28
N VAL A 135 -5.81 0.31 16.51
CA VAL A 135 -4.79 -0.33 17.34
C VAL A 135 -5.25 -1.75 17.66
N LEU A 136 -4.33 -2.70 17.50
CA LEU A 136 -4.54 -4.10 17.85
C LEU A 136 -4.45 -4.23 19.37
N THR A 137 -5.59 -4.25 20.04
CA THR A 137 -5.68 -4.29 21.50
C THR A 137 -6.08 -5.67 21.98
N PRO A 138 -5.63 -6.12 23.16
CA PRO A 138 -6.11 -7.37 23.70
C PRO A 138 -7.59 -7.26 24.06
N ASN A 139 -8.31 -8.36 23.87
CA ASN A 139 -9.73 -8.46 24.19
C ASN A 139 -10.00 -8.54 25.70
N LEU A 140 -9.00 -8.95 26.47
CA LEU A 140 -9.00 -9.02 27.93
C LEU A 140 -7.81 -8.19 28.42
N SER A 141 -8.01 -7.39 29.48
CA SER A 141 -6.88 -6.69 30.10
C SER A 141 -6.00 -7.71 30.81
N PRO A 142 -4.73 -7.90 30.44
CA PRO A 142 -3.80 -8.59 31.33
C PRO A 142 -3.72 -7.78 32.63
N GLY A 143 -3.81 -8.45 33.77
CA GLY A 143 -3.74 -7.80 35.07
C GLY A 143 -2.35 -7.20 35.33
N PHE A 144 -2.29 -6.17 36.17
CA PHE A 144 -1.04 -5.59 36.64
C PHE A 144 -0.27 -6.61 37.49
N ILE A 145 1.00 -6.87 37.15
CA ILE A 145 1.86 -7.83 37.86
C ILE A 145 2.89 -7.05 38.69
N ILE A 146 2.77 -7.12 40.02
CA ILE A 146 3.74 -6.53 40.95
C ILE A 146 5.14 -7.11 40.67
N GLY A 147 6.13 -6.23 40.51
CA GLY A 147 7.52 -6.61 40.24
C GLY A 147 7.89 -6.79 38.75
N LYS A 148 6.92 -6.81 37.83
CA LYS A 148 7.16 -6.85 36.38
C LYS A 148 6.55 -5.65 35.64
N SER A 149 5.35 -5.25 36.01
CA SER A 149 4.59 -4.17 35.39
C SER A 149 5.07 -2.79 35.85
N ARG A 150 5.10 -1.81 34.95
CA ARG A 150 5.38 -0.40 35.30
C ARG A 150 4.07 0.35 35.55
N ILE A 151 3.97 0.99 36.73
CA ILE A 151 2.79 1.76 37.17
C ILE A 151 2.37 2.84 36.17
N SER A 152 3.30 3.41 35.41
CA SER A 152 3.01 4.46 34.43
C SER A 152 2.46 3.95 33.10
N SER A 153 2.66 2.67 32.76
CA SER A 153 2.39 2.13 31.41
C SER A 153 1.38 0.97 31.36
N GLU A 154 0.99 0.39 32.49
CA GLU A 154 0.06 -0.75 32.53
C GLU A 154 -1.16 -0.50 33.44
N PRO A 155 -2.37 -0.95 33.04
CA PRO A 155 -3.59 -0.71 33.80
C PRO A 155 -3.68 -1.58 35.06
N LEU A 156 -4.10 -0.97 36.17
CA LEU A 156 -4.49 -1.66 37.41
C LEU A 156 -5.90 -2.27 37.26
N GLY A 157 -6.02 -3.39 36.55
CA GLY A 157 -7.33 -3.99 36.24
C GLY A 157 -7.41 -5.49 36.50
N VAL A 158 -8.56 -5.93 37.03
CA VAL A 158 -8.98 -7.35 37.09
C VAL A 158 -9.83 -7.66 35.86
N ILE A 159 -9.68 -8.85 35.29
CA ILE A 159 -10.48 -9.33 34.16
C ILE A 159 -11.97 -9.35 34.58
N LYS A 160 -12.80 -8.49 33.98
CA LYS A 160 -14.25 -8.59 34.14
C LYS A 160 -14.83 -9.52 33.07
N PRO A 161 -15.66 -10.51 33.45
CA PRO A 161 -16.40 -11.32 32.47
C PRO A 161 -17.34 -10.41 31.66
N ARG A 162 -17.60 -10.76 30.40
CA ARG A 162 -18.45 -9.93 29.54
C ARG A 162 -19.92 -10.13 29.92
N TYR A 163 -20.73 -9.11 29.62
CA TYR A 163 -22.16 -9.17 29.86
C TYR A 163 -22.80 -10.27 29.00
N GLY A 164 -23.43 -11.26 29.64
CA GLY A 164 -24.11 -12.38 28.96
C GLY A 164 -23.25 -13.64 28.73
N GLU A 165 -21.99 -13.67 29.17
CA GLU A 165 -21.17 -14.88 29.12
C GLU A 165 -21.56 -15.90 30.20
N PHE A 166 -21.56 -17.17 29.81
CA PHE A 166 -21.77 -18.27 30.73
C PHE A 166 -20.52 -18.47 31.60
N ILE A 167 -20.66 -18.30 32.92
CA ILE A 167 -19.62 -18.53 33.90
C ILE A 167 -19.96 -19.83 34.63
N ILE A 168 -19.07 -20.84 34.51
CA ILE A 168 -19.23 -22.12 35.20
C ILE A 168 -19.35 -21.88 36.71
N GLY A 169 -20.44 -22.38 37.31
CA GLY A 169 -20.71 -22.23 38.75
C GLY A 169 -21.33 -20.90 39.18
N GLN A 170 -21.58 -19.96 38.26
CA GLN A 170 -22.28 -18.68 38.58
C GLN A 170 -23.48 -18.43 37.67
N SER A 171 -23.37 -18.70 36.37
CA SER A 171 -24.45 -18.50 35.41
C SER A 171 -25.45 -19.66 35.45
N ARG A 172 -26.75 -19.35 35.30
CA ARG A 172 -27.79 -20.38 35.10
C ARG A 172 -27.64 -21.00 33.71
N LEU A 173 -27.83 -22.32 33.63
CA LEU A 173 -27.97 -23.04 32.35
C LEU A 173 -29.08 -22.40 31.50
N ASP A 174 -28.90 -22.35 30.18
CA ASP A 174 -29.77 -21.72 29.16
C ASP A 174 -30.00 -20.20 29.26
N HIS A 175 -29.35 -19.50 30.19
CA HIS A 175 -29.53 -18.05 30.37
C HIS A 175 -28.40 -17.20 29.78
N ALA A 176 -27.27 -17.82 29.42
CA ALA A 176 -26.07 -17.17 28.94
C ALA A 176 -25.41 -18.03 27.86
N SER A 177 -24.80 -17.42 26.85
CA SER A 177 -24.10 -18.16 25.80
C SER A 177 -22.72 -18.60 26.28
N LEU A 178 -22.29 -19.80 25.88
CA LEU A 178 -20.87 -20.17 25.92
C LEU A 178 -20.06 -19.10 25.18
N SER A 179 -18.92 -18.70 25.74
CA SER A 179 -18.10 -17.64 25.16
C SER A 179 -17.76 -18.00 23.72
N LEU A 180 -18.08 -17.12 22.77
CA LEU A 180 -17.46 -17.19 21.46
C LEU A 180 -15.95 -17.12 21.69
N GLU A 181 -15.16 -18.04 21.13
CA GLU A 181 -13.69 -17.92 21.16
C GLU A 181 -13.30 -16.69 20.33
N LEU A 182 -13.30 -15.55 20.99
CA LEU A 182 -12.86 -14.32 20.37
C LEU A 182 -11.34 -14.33 20.30
N PRO A 183 -10.77 -13.77 19.22
CA PRO A 183 -9.33 -13.71 19.09
C PRO A 183 -8.72 -12.98 20.29
N THR A 184 -7.53 -13.39 20.73
CA THR A 184 -6.85 -12.78 21.90
C THR A 184 -6.67 -11.27 21.73
N PHE A 185 -6.55 -10.81 20.48
CA PHE A 185 -6.45 -9.41 20.09
C PHE A 185 -7.50 -9.05 19.05
N THR A 186 -8.00 -7.81 19.10
CA THR A 186 -8.89 -7.23 18.09
C THR A 186 -8.44 -5.82 17.73
N TRP A 187 -8.59 -5.48 16.45
CA TRP A 187 -8.40 -4.12 15.97
C TRP A 187 -9.51 -3.22 16.52
N LYS A 188 -9.13 -2.11 17.17
CA LYS A 188 -10.06 -1.11 17.69
C LYS A 188 -9.72 0.27 17.12
N ASP A 189 -10.72 0.92 16.53
CA ASP A 189 -10.61 2.30 16.05
C ASP A 189 -10.52 3.27 17.23
N ILE A 190 -9.48 4.08 17.25
CA ILE A 190 -9.24 5.09 18.30
C ILE A 190 -9.46 6.51 17.79
N LEU A 191 -9.71 6.71 16.49
CA LEU A 191 -9.73 8.02 15.86
C LEU A 191 -11.05 8.79 16.07
N ALA A 192 -12.06 8.17 16.69
CA ALA A 192 -13.41 8.72 16.79
C ALA A 192 -13.50 10.10 17.48
N GLN A 193 -12.46 10.52 18.21
CA GLN A 193 -12.33 11.86 18.81
C GLN A 193 -10.89 12.42 18.76
N GLY A 194 -10.06 11.93 17.81
CA GLY A 194 -8.71 12.47 17.61
C GLY A 194 -8.77 13.90 17.08
N LEU A 195 -8.34 14.87 17.88
CA LEU A 195 -8.34 16.28 17.49
C LEU A 195 -7.34 16.54 16.37
N THR A 196 -6.19 15.87 16.45
CA THR A 196 -5.10 16.01 15.49
C THR A 196 -4.44 14.65 15.26
N LEU A 197 -4.07 14.39 14.00
CA LEU A 197 -3.24 13.27 13.61
C LEU A 197 -2.16 13.83 12.68
N SER A 198 -0.91 13.61 13.00
CA SER A 198 0.19 13.80 12.07
C SER A 198 0.88 12.47 11.82
N TYR A 199 1.30 12.23 10.58
CA TYR A 199 2.17 11.10 10.29
C TYR A 199 3.21 11.44 9.23
N ARG A 200 4.34 10.77 9.28
CA ARG A 200 5.41 10.85 8.29
C ARG A 200 5.93 9.45 7.98
N VAL A 201 6.11 9.15 6.71
CA VAL A 201 6.70 7.90 6.21
C VAL A 201 7.65 8.18 5.06
N GLY A 202 8.65 7.33 4.89
CA GLY A 202 9.56 7.39 3.73
C GLY A 202 11.03 7.48 4.10
N ALA A 203 11.82 8.04 3.20
CA ALA A 203 13.26 8.13 3.31
C ALA A 203 13.75 9.57 3.54
N ASN A 204 15.00 9.72 3.96
CA ASN A 204 15.75 10.97 3.86
C ASN A 204 16.55 10.98 2.56
N LYS A 205 16.54 12.13 1.87
CA LYS A 205 17.45 12.39 0.75
C LYS A 205 18.25 13.69 0.90
N GLY A 206 17.98 14.48 1.94
CA GLY A 206 18.49 15.86 2.04
C GLY A 206 20.02 16.01 2.14
N SER A 207 20.76 14.98 2.58
CA SER A 207 22.22 15.04 2.74
C SER A 207 22.97 13.81 2.22
N THR A 208 22.27 12.75 1.83
CA THR A 208 22.85 11.45 1.49
C THR A 208 22.75 11.19 -0.02
N LEU A 209 23.76 10.52 -0.59
CA LEU A 209 23.77 10.13 -2.02
C LEU A 209 22.67 9.12 -2.36
N LEU A 210 22.37 8.25 -1.40
CA LEU A 210 21.34 7.24 -1.48
C LEU A 210 20.20 7.62 -0.53
N PRO A 211 18.92 7.36 -0.89
CA PRO A 211 17.84 7.45 0.07
C PRO A 211 18.11 6.53 1.26
N VAL A 212 18.09 7.10 2.45
CA VAL A 212 18.23 6.36 3.70
C VAL A 212 16.85 6.22 4.33
N ALA A 213 16.45 5.01 4.70
CA ALA A 213 15.15 4.79 5.33
C ALA A 213 15.04 5.63 6.61
N GLN A 214 13.95 6.37 6.77
CA GLN A 214 13.67 7.10 8.02
C GLN A 214 12.62 6.37 8.83
N ALA A 215 12.78 6.42 10.15
CA ALA A 215 11.75 6.03 11.09
C ALA A 215 10.48 6.85 10.82
N GLY A 216 9.47 6.20 10.27
CA GLY A 216 8.14 6.75 10.15
C GLY A 216 7.53 6.93 11.54
N SER A 217 6.79 8.02 11.72
CA SER A 217 6.12 8.34 12.98
C SER A 217 4.68 8.74 12.72
N ALA A 218 3.79 8.39 13.65
CA ALA A 218 2.45 8.92 13.71
C ALA A 218 2.14 9.40 15.12
N ILE A 219 1.62 10.62 15.24
CA ILE A 219 1.28 11.24 16.52
C ILE A 219 -0.22 11.57 16.49
N ILE A 220 -0.94 11.14 17.51
CA ILE A 220 -2.37 11.41 17.66
C ILE A 220 -2.62 12.11 18.97
N GLU A 221 -3.43 13.16 18.95
CA GLU A 221 -3.98 13.78 20.14
C GLU A 221 -5.48 13.50 20.23
N ILE A 222 -5.93 12.91 21.33
CA ILE A 222 -7.32 12.50 21.53
C ILE A 222 -7.84 13.16 22.80
N LYS A 223 -9.03 13.79 22.70
CA LYS A 223 -9.71 14.39 23.85
C LYS A 223 -10.42 13.34 24.68
N ASP A 224 -10.38 13.53 26.01
CA ASP A 224 -11.10 12.74 27.02
C ASP A 224 -10.89 11.22 26.89
N LEU A 225 -9.75 10.82 26.32
CA LEU A 225 -9.34 9.43 26.23
C LEU A 225 -8.34 9.13 27.34
N ASP A 226 -8.65 8.13 28.17
CA ASP A 226 -7.67 7.53 29.06
C ASP A 226 -7.11 6.26 28.39
N PRO A 227 -5.83 6.27 27.92
CA PRO A 227 -5.22 5.12 27.25
C PRO A 227 -5.23 3.86 28.10
N ARG A 228 -5.22 4.00 29.43
CA ARG A 228 -5.17 2.85 30.36
C ARG A 228 -6.51 2.14 30.41
N LYS A 229 -7.62 2.90 30.40
CA LYS A 229 -8.98 2.32 30.35
C LYS A 229 -9.25 1.57 29.06
N THR A 230 -8.60 1.96 27.97
CA THR A 230 -8.70 1.30 26.65
C THR A 230 -7.66 0.21 26.43
N VAL A 231 -6.86 -0.12 27.45
CA VAL A 231 -5.83 -1.17 27.42
C VAL A 231 -4.73 -0.87 26.36
N LEU A 232 -4.51 0.41 26.05
CA LEU A 232 -3.42 0.84 25.19
C LEU A 232 -2.09 0.77 25.97
N ARG A 233 -1.11 0.09 25.39
CA ARG A 233 0.24 -0.08 25.96
C ARG A 233 1.30 -0.05 24.87
N ALA A 234 2.53 0.28 25.24
CA ALA A 234 3.65 0.24 24.30
C ALA A 234 3.79 -1.16 23.67
N GLY A 235 4.18 -1.20 22.40
CA GLY A 235 4.35 -2.41 21.59
C GLY A 235 3.09 -2.88 20.83
N LEU A 236 1.90 -2.33 21.12
CA LEU A 236 0.69 -2.70 20.36
C LEU A 236 0.77 -2.22 18.91
N LYS A 237 0.41 -3.09 17.96
CA LYS A 237 0.42 -2.77 16.53
C LYS A 237 -0.68 -1.75 16.21
N CYS A 238 -0.41 -0.83 15.28
CA CYS A 238 -1.37 0.12 14.74
C CYS A 238 -1.41 0.08 13.21
N ARG A 239 -2.54 0.48 12.65
CA ARG A 239 -2.70 0.73 11.21
C ARG A 239 -3.56 1.95 10.97
N LEU A 240 -3.13 2.78 10.03
CA LEU A 240 -3.83 3.92 9.48
C LEU A 240 -4.23 3.59 8.05
N TYR A 241 -5.47 3.82 7.67
CA TYR A 241 -5.95 3.53 6.33
C TYR A 241 -7.05 4.48 5.89
N HIS A 242 -7.22 4.58 4.57
CA HIS A 242 -8.33 5.31 3.98
C HIS A 242 -9.57 4.42 3.89
N ARG A 243 -10.69 4.84 4.50
CA ARG A 243 -11.88 4.00 4.73
C ARG A 243 -12.59 3.56 3.44
N LEU A 244 -12.51 4.34 2.38
CA LEU A 244 -13.20 4.04 1.11
C LEU A 244 -12.33 3.21 0.15
N THR A 245 -11.03 3.52 0.04
CA THR A 245 -10.11 2.79 -0.86
C THR A 245 -9.45 1.59 -0.20
N ARG A 246 -9.53 1.49 1.13
CA ARG A 246 -8.91 0.46 1.98
C ARG A 246 -7.40 0.40 1.92
N ARG A 247 -6.77 1.38 1.28
CA ARG A 247 -5.33 1.52 1.22
C ARG A 247 -4.80 1.92 2.60
N VAL A 248 -3.82 1.15 3.06
CA VAL A 248 -3.07 1.43 4.27
C VAL A 248 -2.12 2.59 3.97
N LEU A 249 -2.11 3.59 4.85
CA LEU A 249 -1.28 4.79 4.75
C LEU A 249 -0.09 4.75 5.73
N PHE A 250 -0.25 4.06 6.86
CA PHE A 250 0.81 3.89 7.85
C PHE A 250 0.57 2.62 8.68
N THR A 251 1.65 1.93 9.03
CA THR A 251 1.66 0.82 10.00
C THR A 251 2.80 1.02 10.98
N GLY A 252 2.61 0.56 12.22
CA GLY A 252 3.62 0.70 13.24
C GLY A 252 3.22 0.09 14.57
N LYS A 253 3.95 0.47 15.62
CA LYS A 253 3.70 0.08 17.01
C LYS A 253 3.63 1.30 17.91
N LEU A 254 2.76 1.26 18.92
CA LEU A 254 2.68 2.28 19.96
C LEU A 254 4.00 2.33 20.73
N ARG A 255 4.71 3.46 20.69
CA ARG A 255 5.97 3.68 21.39
C ARG A 255 5.74 4.18 22.80
N SER A 256 4.94 5.24 22.90
CA SER A 256 4.72 5.97 24.14
C SER A 256 3.33 6.61 24.12
N PHE A 257 2.85 6.95 25.30
CA PHE A 257 1.69 7.83 25.44
C PHE A 257 1.88 8.78 26.61
N ARG A 258 1.29 9.96 26.49
CA ARG A 258 1.26 10.99 27.53
C ARG A 258 -0.18 11.42 27.75
N LEU A 259 -0.59 11.52 29.01
CA LEU A 259 -1.87 12.12 29.40
C LEU A 259 -1.59 13.50 30.00
N THR A 260 -2.15 14.53 29.39
CA THR A 260 -2.12 15.90 29.90
C THR A 260 -3.49 16.21 30.49
N PRO A 261 -3.61 16.32 31.83
CA PRO A 261 -4.90 16.59 32.45
C PRO A 261 -5.37 18.02 32.17
N ALA A 262 -6.68 18.20 32.10
CA ALA A 262 -7.33 19.50 32.03
C ALA A 262 -6.91 20.38 33.22
N LYS A 263 -6.57 21.65 32.97
CA LYS A 263 -6.22 22.58 34.06
C LYS A 263 -7.47 23.20 34.70
N CYS A 264 -8.57 23.24 33.96
CA CYS A 264 -9.84 23.84 34.39
C CYS A 264 -11.03 22.92 34.05
N PRO A 265 -12.19 23.02 34.74
CA PRO A 265 -13.37 22.17 34.50
C PRO A 265 -14.00 22.23 33.11
N ARG A 266 -13.63 23.21 32.28
CA ARG A 266 -14.09 23.38 30.89
C ARG A 266 -13.06 22.91 29.85
N GLU A 267 -11.88 22.50 30.30
CA GLU A 267 -10.85 21.94 29.44
C GLU A 267 -10.98 20.41 29.40
N HIS A 268 -10.45 19.82 28.34
CA HIS A 268 -10.47 18.37 28.12
C HIS A 268 -9.13 17.78 28.52
N ASP A 269 -9.15 16.54 28.99
CA ASP A 269 -7.92 15.76 29.11
C ASP A 269 -7.41 15.44 27.71
N ILE A 270 -6.11 15.58 27.47
CA ILE A 270 -5.50 15.30 26.15
C ILE A 270 -4.56 14.13 26.28
N ALA A 271 -4.87 13.03 25.58
CA ALA A 271 -3.97 11.92 25.40
C ALA A 271 -3.19 12.08 24.09
N THR A 272 -1.86 12.19 24.20
CA THR A 272 -0.94 12.16 23.06
C THR A 272 -0.37 10.76 22.93
N LEU A 273 -0.59 10.11 21.78
CA LEU A 273 -0.11 8.77 21.46
C LEU A 273 0.96 8.87 20.37
N GLU A 274 2.11 8.24 20.58
CA GLU A 274 3.21 8.23 19.62
C GLU A 274 3.41 6.82 19.08
N PHE A 275 3.33 6.67 17.76
CA PHE A 275 3.56 5.41 17.05
C PHE A 275 4.78 5.54 16.15
N ALA A 276 5.50 4.43 15.98
CA ALA A 276 6.61 4.37 15.04
C ALA A 276 6.54 3.10 14.20
N ASP A 277 7.03 3.20 12.97
CA ASP A 277 7.04 2.09 12.01
C ASP A 277 8.13 1.05 12.30
N ASN A 278 8.26 0.10 11.38
CA ASN A 278 9.25 -0.98 11.47
C ASN A 278 10.69 -0.48 11.32
N VAL A 279 10.96 0.64 10.63
CA VAL A 279 12.32 1.21 10.56
C VAL A 279 12.80 1.58 11.96
N ALA A 280 11.92 2.16 12.77
CA ALA A 280 12.25 2.50 14.14
C ALA A 280 12.55 1.26 15.01
N GLU A 281 11.88 0.12 14.75
CA GLU A 281 12.16 -1.15 15.42
C GLU A 281 13.55 -1.68 15.04
N LEU A 282 13.88 -1.67 13.75
CA LEU A 282 15.20 -2.06 13.25
C LEU A 282 16.31 -1.17 13.83
N ALA A 283 16.08 0.15 13.92
CA ALA A 283 17.01 1.09 14.54
C ALA A 283 17.22 0.84 16.05
N GLY A 284 16.27 0.18 16.72
CA GLY A 284 16.37 -0.20 18.13
C GLY A 284 17.14 -1.50 18.38
N VAL A 285 17.39 -2.32 17.36
CA VAL A 285 18.07 -3.62 17.48
C VAL A 285 19.56 -3.46 17.17
N LYS A 286 20.42 -3.64 18.19
CA LYS A 286 21.88 -3.67 18.01
C LYS A 286 22.38 -5.01 17.48
N ARG A 287 23.40 -4.98 16.62
CA ARG A 287 24.11 -6.13 16.06
C ARG A 287 25.64 -5.88 16.10
N TYR A 288 26.42 -6.95 16.12
CA TYR A 288 27.89 -6.92 16.24
C TYR A 288 28.60 -7.44 14.97
N GLY A 289 28.02 -7.15 13.81
CA GLY A 289 28.53 -7.59 12.51
C GLY A 289 27.96 -8.91 12.01
N VAL A 290 28.33 -9.26 10.79
CA VAL A 290 27.97 -10.51 10.13
C VAL A 290 29.27 -11.18 9.68
N ARG A 291 29.63 -12.27 10.36
CA ARG A 291 30.88 -13.01 10.14
C ARG A 291 30.64 -14.12 9.14
N THR A 292 31.35 -14.11 8.01
CA THR A 292 31.22 -15.12 6.97
C THR A 292 32.57 -15.44 6.35
N ASP A 293 32.92 -16.73 6.25
CA ASP A 293 34.18 -17.15 5.64
C ASP A 293 34.18 -16.96 4.12
N THR A 294 33.01 -16.96 3.47
CA THR A 294 32.82 -16.63 2.06
C THR A 294 32.00 -15.34 1.90
N PRO A 295 32.17 -14.59 0.79
CA PRO A 295 31.30 -13.46 0.48
C PRO A 295 29.83 -13.89 0.39
N ASP A 296 28.93 -13.08 0.93
CA ASP A 296 27.48 -13.26 0.78
C ASP A 296 26.97 -12.52 -0.46
N THR A 297 25.90 -13.02 -1.06
CA THR A 297 25.06 -12.20 -1.95
C THR A 297 24.15 -11.28 -1.14
N LEU A 298 23.61 -10.24 -1.78
CA LEU A 298 22.65 -9.31 -1.18
C LEU A 298 21.49 -10.05 -0.52
N GLN A 299 20.87 -10.98 -1.25
CA GLN A 299 19.72 -11.74 -0.74
C GLN A 299 20.09 -12.58 0.49
N ALA A 300 21.24 -13.27 0.47
CA ALA A 300 21.71 -14.06 1.60
C ALA A 300 22.02 -13.17 2.82
N ARG A 301 22.67 -12.01 2.60
CA ARG A 301 23.01 -11.06 3.68
C ARG A 301 21.76 -10.47 4.32
N ILE A 302 20.79 -10.05 3.52
CA ILE A 302 19.51 -9.53 4.01
C ILE A 302 18.74 -10.60 4.80
N GLY A 303 18.68 -11.83 4.28
CA GLY A 303 18.05 -12.95 4.97
C GLY A 303 18.61 -13.16 6.38
N LYS A 304 19.94 -13.16 6.53
CA LYS A 304 20.62 -13.26 7.84
C LYS A 304 20.34 -12.05 8.76
N LEU A 305 20.34 -10.85 8.21
CA LEU A 305 20.11 -9.62 8.98
C LEU A 305 18.69 -9.57 9.57
N LEU A 306 17.69 -9.92 8.74
CA LEU A 306 16.28 -9.89 9.08
C LEU A 306 15.78 -11.18 9.77
N GLU A 307 16.63 -12.20 9.89
CA GLU A 307 16.31 -13.45 10.58
C GLU A 307 15.83 -13.18 12.01
N GLY A 308 14.68 -13.77 12.36
CA GLY A 308 14.05 -13.63 13.67
C GLY A 308 13.29 -12.32 13.91
N THR A 309 13.32 -11.34 12.98
CA THR A 309 12.54 -10.09 13.14
C THR A 309 11.04 -10.29 12.91
N GLY A 310 10.66 -11.30 12.11
CA GLY A 310 9.28 -11.54 11.71
C GLY A 310 8.70 -10.46 10.79
N ILE A 311 9.56 -9.65 10.15
CA ILE A 311 9.15 -8.61 9.20
C ILE A 311 9.28 -9.16 7.77
N ASP A 312 8.20 -9.05 7.00
CA ASP A 312 8.19 -9.45 5.60
C ASP A 312 9.10 -8.54 4.76
N TRP A 313 9.82 -9.13 3.81
CA TRP A 313 10.71 -8.38 2.92
C TRP A 313 10.73 -8.94 1.49
N SER A 314 11.09 -8.11 0.51
CA SER A 314 11.34 -8.54 -0.87
C SER A 314 12.28 -7.61 -1.62
N ILE A 315 12.91 -8.14 -2.67
CA ILE A 315 13.77 -7.39 -3.60
C ILE A 315 12.97 -7.10 -4.87
N LEU A 316 12.96 -5.85 -5.37
CA LEU A 316 12.19 -5.46 -6.56
C LEU A 316 12.86 -5.85 -7.88
N GLU A 317 14.17 -5.66 -7.99
CA GLU A 317 14.97 -6.00 -9.16
C GLU A 317 16.13 -6.89 -8.71
N GLU A 318 16.37 -8.03 -9.36
CA GLU A 318 17.49 -8.91 -8.99
C GLU A 318 18.84 -8.42 -9.55
N GLN A 319 18.81 -7.58 -10.59
CA GLN A 319 20.03 -7.05 -11.20
C GLN A 319 20.62 -5.92 -10.35
N THR A 320 21.86 -6.12 -9.92
CA THR A 320 22.64 -5.09 -9.22
C THR A 320 23.49 -4.30 -10.21
N PRO A 321 23.61 -2.97 -10.06
CA PRO A 321 24.43 -2.14 -10.94
C PRO A 321 25.95 -2.34 -10.73
N VAL A 322 26.35 -2.87 -9.57
CA VAL A 322 27.73 -3.22 -9.21
C VAL A 322 27.80 -4.63 -8.64
N ALA A 323 29.01 -5.12 -8.34
CA ALA A 323 29.26 -6.48 -7.85
C ALA A 323 28.43 -6.83 -6.60
N ASN A 324 27.77 -8.00 -6.65
CA ASN A 324 26.89 -8.51 -5.61
C ASN A 324 27.64 -9.44 -4.63
N GLU A 325 28.75 -8.95 -4.08
CA GLU A 325 29.60 -9.72 -3.17
C GLU A 325 29.91 -8.90 -1.90
N LEU A 326 29.36 -9.35 -0.78
CA LEU A 326 29.44 -8.66 0.50
C LEU A 326 30.36 -9.40 1.46
N GLY A 327 31.32 -8.69 2.04
CA GLY A 327 32.31 -9.21 2.97
C GLY A 327 31.78 -9.42 4.39
N ALA A 328 32.60 -10.05 5.22
CA ALA A 328 32.37 -10.11 6.65
C ALA A 328 32.48 -8.72 7.29
N THR A 329 31.80 -8.50 8.42
CA THR A 329 31.84 -7.25 9.19
C THR A 329 31.91 -7.53 10.68
N VAL A 330 32.60 -6.67 11.45
CA VAL A 330 32.74 -6.76 12.93
C VAL A 330 32.39 -5.47 13.67
N MET A 331 31.73 -4.53 13.00
CA MET A 331 31.28 -3.27 13.60
C MET A 331 30.16 -3.52 14.65
N GLU A 332 29.96 -2.59 15.59
CA GLU A 332 28.70 -2.50 16.35
C GLU A 332 27.82 -1.45 15.69
N ALA A 333 26.63 -1.84 15.23
CA ALA A 333 25.66 -0.92 14.67
C ALA A 333 24.24 -1.42 14.89
N ASN A 334 23.26 -0.54 14.65
CA ASN A 334 21.86 -0.97 14.65
C ASN A 334 21.51 -1.67 13.32
N LEU A 335 20.42 -2.43 13.32
CA LEU A 335 20.01 -3.23 12.16
C LEU A 335 19.65 -2.36 10.94
N ALA A 336 19.09 -1.17 11.14
CA ALA A 336 18.80 -0.24 10.05
C ALA A 336 20.10 0.25 9.37
N GLU A 337 21.13 0.58 10.15
CA GLU A 337 22.45 0.98 9.62
C GLU A 337 23.14 -0.18 8.87
N TYR A 338 22.96 -1.43 9.32
CA TYR A 338 23.41 -2.59 8.55
C TYR A 338 22.70 -2.73 7.22
N LEU A 339 21.39 -2.49 7.17
CA LEU A 339 20.61 -2.53 5.93
C LEU A 339 21.03 -1.39 4.99
N ASP A 340 21.26 -0.19 5.52
CA ASP A 340 21.78 0.94 4.75
C ASP A 340 23.11 0.59 4.09
N MET A 341 24.07 0.09 4.88
CA MET A 341 25.39 -0.33 4.39
C MET A 341 25.31 -1.47 3.37
N THR A 342 24.46 -2.48 3.63
CA THR A 342 24.28 -3.65 2.77
C THR A 342 23.68 -3.25 1.41
N CYS A 343 22.64 -2.41 1.41
CA CYS A 343 22.02 -1.92 0.19
C CYS A 343 22.93 -0.94 -0.55
N ALA A 344 23.64 -0.09 0.17
CA ALA A 344 24.59 0.85 -0.41
C ALA A 344 25.74 0.17 -1.13
N THR A 345 26.19 -1.00 -0.65
CA THR A 345 27.25 -1.80 -1.27
C THR A 345 26.95 -2.17 -2.72
N VAL A 346 25.66 -2.41 -3.02
CA VAL A 346 25.20 -2.71 -4.38
C VAL A 346 24.68 -1.47 -5.13
N GLY A 347 24.84 -0.26 -4.57
CA GLY A 347 24.33 0.99 -5.16
C GLY A 347 22.81 1.19 -5.01
N GLY A 348 22.17 0.35 -4.19
CA GLY A 348 20.74 0.32 -3.96
C GLY A 348 20.26 1.12 -2.75
N ALA A 349 18.98 1.01 -2.46
CA ALA A 349 18.33 1.58 -1.28
C ALA A 349 17.26 0.61 -0.76
N TRP A 350 16.79 0.85 0.46
CA TRP A 350 15.66 0.12 1.03
C TRP A 350 14.70 1.09 1.71
N TRP A 351 13.46 0.65 1.88
CA TRP A 351 12.45 1.39 2.62
C TRP A 351 11.39 0.45 3.18
N VAL A 352 10.52 0.97 4.03
CA VAL A 352 9.34 0.26 4.52
C VAL A 352 8.11 0.81 3.81
N THR A 353 7.27 -0.07 3.28
CA THR A 353 5.98 0.32 2.66
C THR A 353 4.99 0.76 3.72
N THR A 354 3.90 1.40 3.30
CA THR A 354 2.80 1.75 4.21
C THR A 354 2.18 0.53 4.89
N GLU A 355 2.23 -0.65 4.25
CA GLU A 355 1.80 -1.94 4.80
C GLU A 355 2.80 -2.56 5.80
N GLY A 356 4.00 -1.99 5.95
CA GLY A 356 5.01 -2.43 6.91
C GLY A 356 6.01 -3.45 6.36
N LYS A 357 5.97 -3.73 5.05
CA LYS A 357 6.92 -4.63 4.37
C LYS A 357 8.22 -3.89 4.05
N ILE A 358 9.37 -4.55 4.24
CA ILE A 358 10.65 -4.03 3.79
C ILE A 358 10.81 -4.29 2.29
N ILE A 359 11.10 -3.25 1.53
CA ILE A 359 11.39 -3.33 0.11
C ILE A 359 12.84 -2.92 -0.11
N ILE A 360 13.55 -3.75 -0.88
CA ILE A 360 14.93 -3.52 -1.27
C ILE A 360 14.94 -3.29 -2.77
N ASN A 361 15.52 -2.16 -3.17
CA ASN A 361 15.76 -1.85 -4.56
C ASN A 361 17.27 -1.77 -4.80
N PRO A 362 17.88 -2.80 -5.41
CA PRO A 362 19.30 -2.79 -5.72
C PRO A 362 19.68 -1.75 -6.77
N ASN A 363 18.71 -1.27 -7.56
CA ASN A 363 18.92 -0.23 -8.56
C ASN A 363 17.92 0.91 -8.41
N ASN A 364 18.31 1.91 -7.61
CA ASN A 364 17.46 3.06 -7.34
C ASN A 364 17.40 4.11 -8.48
N GLU A 365 18.11 3.91 -9.60
CA GLU A 365 18.04 4.79 -10.77
C GLU A 365 16.94 4.39 -11.76
N VAL A 366 16.48 3.16 -11.62
CA VAL A 366 15.59 2.53 -12.57
C VAL A 366 14.27 2.34 -11.86
N ASN A 367 13.28 3.15 -12.24
CA ASN A 367 11.92 2.69 -12.19
C ASN A 367 11.42 2.63 -13.62
N ILE A 368 11.17 1.41 -14.07
CA ILE A 368 10.08 1.15 -15.00
C ILE A 368 8.91 1.89 -14.37
N TRP A 369 8.25 2.78 -15.11
CA TRP A 369 6.90 3.15 -14.75
C TRP A 369 6.23 1.88 -14.23
N LYS A 370 5.79 1.87 -12.96
CA LYS A 370 4.81 0.88 -12.57
C LYS A 370 3.66 1.17 -13.52
N ASN A 371 3.65 0.48 -14.66
CA ASN A 371 2.47 0.10 -15.37
C ASN A 371 1.78 -0.75 -14.33
N ILE A 372 1.11 -0.10 -13.39
CA ILE A 372 0.38 -0.85 -12.42
C ILE A 372 -0.64 -1.60 -13.28
N PRO A 373 -0.62 -2.94 -13.27
CA PRO A 373 -1.55 -3.69 -14.07
C PRO A 373 -2.90 -3.52 -13.39
N PHE A 374 -3.63 -2.50 -13.83
CA PHE A 374 -5.05 -2.38 -13.60
C PHE A 374 -5.68 -2.49 -14.97
N PHE A 375 -6.18 -3.68 -15.28
CA PHE A 375 -7.11 -3.88 -16.38
C PHE A 375 -8.38 -3.04 -16.11
N ILE A 376 -9.03 -2.56 -17.17
CA ILE A 376 -10.35 -1.90 -17.10
C ILE A 376 -11.29 -2.58 -18.07
N ILE A 377 -12.51 -2.85 -17.59
CA ILE A 377 -13.74 -2.51 -18.32
C ILE A 377 -14.65 -1.75 -17.34
N GLY A 378 -15.22 -0.60 -17.78
CA GLY A 378 -16.44 0.00 -17.24
C GLY A 378 -16.32 1.28 -16.40
N GLN A 379 -16.85 2.39 -16.92
CA GLN A 379 -17.03 3.67 -16.22
C GLN A 379 -18.01 3.56 -15.04
N THR A 380 -17.69 4.14 -13.88
CA THR A 380 -18.64 4.30 -12.76
C THR A 380 -19.26 5.71 -12.73
N PRO A 381 -20.58 5.86 -12.49
CA PRO A 381 -21.23 7.15 -12.33
C PRO A 381 -21.07 7.65 -10.89
N LEU A 382 -20.20 8.63 -10.68
CA LEU A 382 -20.04 9.32 -9.39
C LEU A 382 -20.03 10.84 -9.51
N ASP A 383 -20.83 11.38 -10.45
CA ASP A 383 -21.30 12.78 -10.45
C ASP A 383 -22.83 12.81 -10.48
N GLY A 384 -23.45 12.42 -9.37
CA GLY A 384 -24.87 12.67 -9.12
C GLY A 384 -25.03 13.95 -8.31
N GLY A 385 -25.09 15.11 -8.96
CA GLY A 385 -25.34 16.36 -8.24
C GLY A 385 -25.31 17.65 -9.06
N LYS A 386 -26.27 17.80 -9.99
CA LYS A 386 -26.92 19.04 -10.50
C LYS A 386 -26.91 19.12 -12.03
N LEU A 387 -28.10 18.94 -12.62
CA LEU A 387 -28.81 19.98 -13.37
C LEU A 387 -30.17 19.40 -13.77
N ALA A 388 -31.24 19.89 -13.14
CA ALA A 388 -32.56 19.84 -13.76
C ALA A 388 -32.72 21.14 -14.54
N VAL A 389 -32.92 21.06 -15.85
CA VAL A 389 -33.61 22.11 -16.61
C VAL A 389 -34.45 21.41 -17.68
N ASN A 390 -35.77 21.44 -17.48
CA ASN A 390 -36.75 21.21 -18.53
C ASN A 390 -36.69 22.37 -19.55
N GLY A 391 -36.73 22.01 -20.85
CA GLY A 391 -37.21 22.86 -21.95
C GLY A 391 -36.24 23.94 -22.46
N VAL A 392 -35.81 23.84 -23.72
CA VAL A 392 -36.13 24.75 -24.86
C VAL A 392 -35.54 24.12 -26.14
N GLU A 393 -36.22 24.39 -27.25
CA GLU A 393 -36.35 23.65 -28.51
C GLU A 393 -35.14 23.57 -29.47
N LEU A 394 -35.27 22.58 -30.36
CA LEU A 394 -34.58 22.34 -31.64
C LEU A 394 -34.37 23.60 -32.50
N LEU A 395 -33.24 23.66 -33.21
CA LEU A 395 -33.21 24.21 -34.57
C LEU A 395 -32.42 23.28 -35.51
N GLN A 396 -33.01 23.12 -36.69
CA GLN A 396 -32.82 22.14 -37.75
C GLN A 396 -31.51 22.30 -38.56
N GLU A 397 -31.15 21.21 -39.24
CA GLU A 397 -30.22 21.11 -40.36
C GLU A 397 -30.51 22.11 -41.51
N PRO A 398 -29.55 22.28 -42.43
CA PRO A 398 -29.85 22.24 -43.86
C PRO A 398 -29.25 20.99 -44.53
N VAL A 399 -30.01 20.47 -45.49
CA VAL A 399 -29.79 19.26 -46.30
C VAL A 399 -29.46 19.66 -47.75
N LEU A 400 -28.89 18.69 -48.49
CA LEU A 400 -28.87 18.48 -49.97
C LEU A 400 -27.76 19.22 -50.79
N GLU A 401 -27.11 18.68 -51.84
CA GLU A 401 -27.23 17.42 -52.62
C GLU A 401 -26.06 17.26 -53.63
N GLN A 402 -26.07 16.12 -54.37
CA GLN A 402 -25.29 15.67 -55.55
C GLN A 402 -24.14 14.68 -55.25
N VAL A 403 -24.34 13.35 -55.28
CA VAL A 403 -24.58 12.39 -56.41
C VAL A 403 -23.31 12.09 -57.23
N GLU A 404 -22.80 10.85 -57.10
CA GLU A 404 -22.46 9.92 -58.20
C GLU A 404 -22.06 8.51 -57.67
N ASN A 405 -22.79 7.49 -58.11
CA ASN A 405 -22.43 6.06 -58.25
C ASN A 405 -22.62 5.74 -59.77
N PRO A 406 -22.12 4.66 -60.43
CA PRO A 406 -21.70 3.33 -59.93
C PRO A 406 -20.51 2.65 -60.71
N PHE A 407 -20.03 1.45 -60.34
CA PHE A 407 -19.71 0.32 -61.29
C PHE A 407 -19.33 -1.00 -60.55
N ILE A 408 -19.54 -2.13 -61.23
CA ILE A 408 -19.84 -3.48 -60.72
C ILE A 408 -18.82 -4.56 -61.19
N ILE A 409 -18.53 -5.54 -60.31
CA ILE A 409 -18.20 -7.00 -60.45
C ILE A 409 -17.15 -7.50 -61.48
N GLY A 410 -16.24 -8.36 -60.97
CA GLY A 410 -15.66 -9.51 -61.68
C GLY A 410 -15.64 -10.77 -60.78
N LYS A 411 -16.24 -11.87 -61.24
CA LYS A 411 -16.39 -13.17 -60.55
C LYS A 411 -15.49 -14.25 -61.19
N SER A 412 -15.05 -15.20 -60.35
CA SER A 412 -14.97 -16.68 -60.57
C SER A 412 -13.71 -17.36 -61.14
N ARG A 413 -13.19 -18.37 -60.41
CA ARG A 413 -13.06 -19.82 -60.76
C ARG A 413 -12.26 -20.56 -59.66
N LEU A 414 -12.80 -21.57 -58.96
CA LEU A 414 -12.95 -23.00 -59.29
C LEU A 414 -11.84 -23.89 -58.66
N ASP A 415 -12.31 -24.91 -57.95
CA ASP A 415 -11.71 -26.09 -57.31
C ASP A 415 -10.39 -26.66 -57.88
N HIS A 416 -9.48 -27.12 -57.00
CA HIS A 416 -9.02 -28.52 -56.85
C HIS A 416 -7.73 -28.66 -56.00
N ALA A 417 -7.82 -29.58 -55.00
CA ALA A 417 -6.85 -30.62 -54.54
C ALA A 417 -5.35 -30.25 -54.34
N ALA A 418 -4.60 -30.70 -53.32
CA ALA A 418 -4.67 -31.91 -52.50
C ALA A 418 -3.80 -31.82 -51.21
N ALA A 419 -4.26 -32.54 -50.17
CA ALA A 419 -3.55 -33.34 -49.17
C ALA A 419 -2.10 -33.02 -48.74
N GLY A 420 -1.95 -32.83 -47.42
CA GLY A 420 -0.71 -33.01 -46.65
C GLY A 420 -0.96 -32.75 -45.16
N ALA A 421 -1.02 -33.82 -44.37
CA ALA A 421 -1.50 -33.86 -42.99
C ALA A 421 -0.65 -33.09 -41.95
N ASN A 422 -1.30 -32.50 -40.93
CA ASN A 422 -1.26 -32.98 -39.54
C ASN A 422 -2.14 -32.11 -38.61
N LEU A 423 -3.15 -32.76 -38.02
CA LEU A 423 -3.81 -32.31 -36.79
C LEU A 423 -2.82 -32.36 -35.62
N THR A 424 -2.93 -31.41 -34.69
CA THR A 424 -3.12 -31.71 -33.25
C THR A 424 -3.72 -30.50 -32.53
N ASP A 425 -4.97 -30.67 -32.11
CA ASP A 425 -5.55 -30.38 -30.80
C ASP A 425 -5.38 -29.00 -30.14
N LYS A 426 -6.40 -28.15 -30.32
CA LYS A 426 -7.41 -27.84 -29.28
C LYS A 426 -8.52 -26.97 -29.88
N GLY A 427 -9.69 -27.58 -30.02
CA GLY A 427 -10.86 -27.01 -30.68
C GLY A 427 -11.44 -25.81 -29.94
N PHE A 428 -11.59 -24.73 -30.69
CA PHE A 428 -12.48 -23.62 -30.42
C PHE A 428 -13.93 -24.11 -30.45
N ILE A 429 -14.64 -24.06 -29.32
CA ILE A 429 -16.08 -24.35 -29.27
C ILE A 429 -16.83 -23.02 -29.12
N ILE A 430 -17.51 -22.61 -30.20
CA ILE A 430 -18.62 -21.67 -30.14
C ILE A 430 -19.85 -22.45 -29.66
N GLY A 431 -20.34 -22.13 -28.46
CA GLY A 431 -21.57 -22.69 -27.91
C GLY A 431 -22.49 -21.60 -27.41
N LYS A 432 -23.67 -21.47 -28.01
CA LYS A 432 -24.79 -20.64 -27.53
C LYS A 432 -25.15 -21.04 -26.09
N SER A 433 -25.01 -20.12 -25.13
CA SER A 433 -25.64 -20.30 -23.81
C SER A 433 -27.11 -19.90 -23.88
N ARG A 434 -27.99 -20.80 -23.44
CA ARG A 434 -29.45 -20.63 -23.34
C ARG A 434 -29.83 -19.91 -22.05
N LEU A 435 -29.41 -18.66 -21.88
CA LEU A 435 -29.99 -17.79 -20.86
C LEU A 435 -30.97 -16.85 -21.55
N ASN A 436 -32.26 -16.99 -21.22
CA ASN A 436 -33.33 -16.16 -21.75
C ASN A 436 -32.99 -14.68 -21.55
N GLU A 437 -32.84 -13.95 -22.65
CA GLU A 437 -32.50 -12.52 -22.71
C GLU A 437 -33.49 -11.62 -21.95
N THR A 438 -34.64 -12.15 -21.54
CA THR A 438 -35.70 -11.43 -20.81
C THR A 438 -35.47 -11.29 -19.31
N THR A 439 -34.50 -12.00 -18.71
CA THR A 439 -34.23 -11.89 -17.25
C THR A 439 -33.10 -10.92 -16.89
N LEU A 440 -32.42 -10.34 -17.88
CA LEU A 440 -31.18 -9.55 -17.69
C LEU A 440 -31.35 -8.03 -17.89
N THR A 441 -32.56 -7.55 -18.17
CA THR A 441 -32.85 -6.12 -18.42
C THR A 441 -32.91 -5.24 -17.17
N GLY A 442 -32.39 -5.69 -16.02
CA GLY A 442 -32.39 -4.94 -14.76
C GLY A 442 -31.09 -4.95 -13.97
N ILE A 443 -30.03 -5.63 -14.44
CA ILE A 443 -28.78 -5.72 -13.68
C ILE A 443 -27.93 -4.47 -13.97
N ALA A 444 -27.94 -3.53 -13.02
CA ALA A 444 -27.00 -2.42 -13.00
C ALA A 444 -25.56 -2.97 -13.14
N LYS A 445 -24.83 -2.45 -14.13
CA LYS A 445 -23.43 -2.74 -14.47
C LYS A 445 -22.45 -2.27 -13.38
N ASN A 446 -22.73 -2.56 -12.11
CA ASN A 446 -22.02 -2.05 -10.95
C ASN A 446 -21.19 -3.17 -10.31
N THR A 447 -20.15 -3.62 -10.99
CA THR A 447 -19.09 -4.41 -10.36
C THR A 447 -17.98 -3.45 -9.93
N ALA A 448 -17.72 -3.37 -8.62
CA ALA A 448 -16.87 -2.37 -7.96
C ALA A 448 -15.36 -2.61 -8.13
N TRP A 449 -14.92 -3.00 -9.33
CA TRP A 449 -13.63 -3.66 -9.54
C TRP A 449 -12.56 -2.88 -10.31
N ALA A 450 -12.77 -1.67 -10.84
CA ALA A 450 -11.66 -0.98 -11.52
C ALA A 450 -11.69 0.56 -11.49
N ILE A 451 -10.55 1.14 -11.10
CA ILE A 451 -10.14 2.51 -11.40
C ILE A 451 -9.35 2.47 -12.70
N GLU A 452 -9.61 3.41 -13.61
CA GLU A 452 -8.86 3.60 -14.84
C GLU A 452 -7.34 3.74 -14.60
N LYS A 453 -6.54 2.89 -15.26
CA LYS A 453 -5.09 3.02 -15.37
C LYS A 453 -4.74 4.43 -15.84
N PRO A 454 -3.93 5.19 -15.07
CA PRO A 454 -3.36 6.43 -15.57
C PRO A 454 -2.43 6.10 -16.75
N THR A 455 -2.82 6.50 -17.96
CA THR A 455 -1.93 6.53 -19.14
C THR A 455 -0.84 7.60 -19.02
N ALA A 456 -0.96 8.47 -18.01
CA ALA A 456 -0.09 9.60 -17.74
C ALA A 456 0.24 9.65 -16.24
N PRO A 457 1.44 10.15 -15.88
CA PRO A 457 1.87 10.19 -14.50
C PRO A 457 1.03 11.23 -13.76
N PRO A 458 0.90 11.13 -12.43
CA PRO A 458 0.25 12.18 -11.67
C PRO A 458 0.95 13.52 -11.92
N LEU A 459 0.19 14.53 -12.34
CA LEU A 459 0.70 15.87 -12.63
C LEU A 459 0.29 16.85 -11.53
N PHE A 460 1.25 17.40 -10.79
CA PHE A 460 1.03 18.46 -9.81
C PHE A 460 1.20 19.83 -10.46
N THR A 461 0.24 20.75 -10.31
CA THR A 461 0.20 22.04 -11.01
C THR A 461 -0.56 23.09 -10.19
N ASP A 462 -0.18 24.36 -10.31
CA ASP A 462 -0.93 25.51 -9.79
C ASP A 462 -2.02 26.00 -10.76
N ARG A 463 -1.85 25.75 -12.07
CA ARG A 463 -2.84 26.13 -13.08
C ARG A 463 -4.04 25.20 -13.10
N TYR A 464 -5.24 25.80 -12.99
CA TYR A 464 -6.51 25.12 -13.23
C TYR A 464 -6.51 24.53 -14.65
N ASN A 465 -6.51 23.21 -14.75
CA ASN A 465 -6.54 22.50 -16.03
C ASN A 465 -7.77 21.59 -16.06
N THR A 466 -8.69 21.87 -16.98
CA THR A 466 -9.94 21.13 -17.16
C THR A 466 -9.76 19.80 -17.90
N GLY A 467 -8.58 19.55 -18.48
CA GLY A 467 -8.25 18.29 -19.16
C GLY A 467 -6.98 17.65 -18.57
N ARG A 468 -7.15 16.45 -17.99
CA ARG A 468 -6.18 15.59 -17.25
C ARG A 468 -6.35 15.65 -15.72
N ARG A 469 -6.15 14.48 -15.07
CA ARG A 469 -6.08 14.26 -13.61
C ARG A 469 -4.91 15.04 -12.98
N SER A 470 -5.01 16.36 -12.99
CA SER A 470 -3.99 17.28 -12.47
C SER A 470 -4.31 17.60 -11.00
N PHE A 471 -3.30 17.55 -10.14
CA PHE A 471 -3.41 17.83 -8.71
C PHE A 471 -3.02 19.27 -8.43
N TYR A 472 -3.88 19.98 -7.73
CA TYR A 472 -3.62 21.34 -7.31
C TYR A 472 -2.80 21.35 -6.02
N TYR A 473 -1.55 21.81 -6.11
CA TYR A 473 -0.77 22.10 -4.91
C TYR A 473 -1.19 23.47 -4.36
N ILE A 474 -1.17 23.58 -3.03
CA ILE A 474 -1.45 24.81 -2.28
C ILE A 474 -0.16 25.49 -1.80
N ASP A 475 0.94 24.75 -1.78
CA ASP A 475 2.27 25.21 -1.42
C ASP A 475 3.32 24.35 -2.15
N LEU A 476 4.47 24.95 -2.46
CA LEU A 476 5.54 24.34 -3.23
C LEU A 476 6.88 24.64 -2.54
N GLY A 477 7.54 23.60 -2.06
CA GLY A 477 8.91 23.71 -1.59
C GLY A 477 9.84 23.78 -2.79
N THR A 478 10.54 24.90 -2.95
CA THR A 478 11.60 25.04 -3.93
C THR A 478 12.92 25.25 -3.22
N SER A 479 13.96 24.56 -3.68
CA SER A 479 15.31 24.73 -3.17
C SER A 479 16.25 25.14 -4.31
N PHE A 480 17.22 25.97 -3.94
CA PHE A 480 18.37 26.30 -4.76
C PHE A 480 19.59 26.11 -3.86
N ALA A 481 20.44 25.16 -4.22
CA ALA A 481 21.65 24.89 -3.46
C ALA A 481 22.81 24.68 -4.45
N SER A 482 23.72 25.66 -4.46
CA SER A 482 24.90 25.68 -5.31
C SER A 482 26.00 24.70 -4.85
N ASN A 483 25.83 24.05 -3.70
CA ASN A 483 26.74 23.08 -3.10
C ASN A 483 26.32 21.60 -3.32
N GLU A 484 25.39 21.35 -4.23
CA GLU A 484 24.82 20.01 -4.45
C GLU A 484 25.53 19.18 -5.53
N THR A 485 26.42 19.76 -6.34
CA THR A 485 27.35 18.97 -7.16
C THR A 485 28.28 18.19 -6.25
N VAL A 486 28.58 16.94 -6.60
CA VAL A 486 29.42 16.05 -5.79
C VAL A 486 30.71 15.78 -6.55
N SER A 487 31.75 16.56 -6.27
CA SER A 487 33.03 16.38 -6.95
C SER A 487 33.79 15.12 -6.50
N GLU A 488 33.49 14.60 -5.30
CA GLU A 488 34.15 13.41 -4.73
C GLU A 488 33.15 12.49 -4.00
N ILE A 489 33.29 11.19 -4.24
CA ILE A 489 32.60 10.14 -3.48
C ILE A 489 33.63 9.41 -2.64
N VAL A 490 33.34 9.24 -1.35
CA VAL A 490 34.14 8.45 -0.41
C VAL A 490 33.33 7.23 0.03
N VAL A 491 33.82 6.04 -0.29
CA VAL A 491 33.25 4.77 0.19
C VAL A 491 34.05 4.32 1.40
N GLU A 492 33.45 4.34 2.58
CA GLU A 492 33.99 3.73 3.80
C GLU A 492 33.58 2.25 3.81
N ASN A 493 34.49 1.38 3.37
CA ASN A 493 34.23 -0.04 3.22
C ASN A 493 34.58 -0.79 4.51
N HIS A 494 33.57 -1.09 5.31
CA HIS A 494 33.70 -1.89 6.52
C HIS A 494 33.80 -3.37 6.15
N THR A 495 34.97 -3.95 6.38
CA THR A 495 35.23 -5.38 6.13
C THR A 495 35.92 -5.98 7.35
N ALA A 496 35.90 -7.30 7.44
CA ALA A 496 36.59 -8.03 8.47
C ALA A 496 37.40 -9.17 7.85
N ILE A 497 38.59 -9.41 8.40
CA ILE A 497 39.48 -10.51 8.00
C ILE A 497 39.63 -11.43 9.21
N LYS A 498 39.72 -12.73 8.96
CA LYS A 498 39.96 -13.74 9.99
C LYS A 498 41.46 -14.00 10.09
N GLU A 499 42.05 -13.59 11.20
CA GLU A 499 43.47 -13.80 11.53
C GLU A 499 43.56 -14.55 12.86
N ASP A 500 44.37 -15.61 12.93
CA ASP A 500 44.55 -16.42 14.14
C ASP A 500 43.23 -16.90 14.79
N ASN A 501 42.25 -17.30 13.97
CA ASN A 501 40.88 -17.68 14.38
C ASN A 501 40.05 -16.56 15.05
N SER A 502 40.53 -15.32 15.03
CA SER A 502 39.82 -14.13 15.49
C SER A 502 39.41 -13.24 14.31
N TRP A 503 38.28 -12.55 14.42
CA TRP A 503 37.83 -11.62 13.38
C TRP A 503 38.28 -10.21 13.72
N ASN A 504 39.09 -9.62 12.84
CA ASN A 504 39.66 -8.29 12.98
C ASN A 504 39.02 -7.33 11.98
N ASP A 505 38.82 -6.08 12.41
CA ASP A 505 38.34 -5.00 11.53
C ASP A 505 39.41 -4.64 10.50
N SER A 506 39.01 -4.60 9.24
CA SER A 506 39.85 -4.23 8.10
C SER A 506 39.26 -3.09 7.29
N THR A 507 38.49 -2.20 7.94
CA THR A 507 37.84 -1.04 7.32
C THR A 507 38.85 -0.20 6.51
N LYS A 508 38.49 0.13 5.25
CA LYS A 508 39.30 0.94 4.32
C LYS A 508 38.42 1.93 3.57
N THR A 509 38.98 3.08 3.20
CA THR A 509 38.29 4.10 2.41
C THR A 509 38.72 4.08 0.96
N TYR A 510 37.76 4.15 0.04
CA TYR A 510 37.96 4.22 -1.41
C TYR A 510 37.35 5.51 -1.94
N LYS A 511 37.95 6.08 -3.00
CA LYS A 511 37.59 7.42 -3.47
C LYS A 511 37.44 7.45 -4.98
N ALA A 512 36.47 8.21 -5.45
CA ALA A 512 36.32 8.58 -6.85
C ALA A 512 36.07 10.08 -6.93
N SER A 513 36.78 10.79 -7.80
CA SER A 513 36.71 12.25 -7.93
C SER A 513 36.65 12.71 -9.38
N ASP A 514 35.89 13.77 -9.64
CA ASP A 514 35.87 14.47 -10.92
C ASP A 514 36.53 15.85 -10.78
N ASN A 515 37.76 15.96 -11.31
CA ASN A 515 38.56 17.18 -11.22
C ASN A 515 37.96 18.35 -12.02
N ASN A 516 37.17 18.09 -13.06
CA ASN A 516 36.54 19.14 -13.85
C ASN A 516 35.37 19.75 -13.06
N ILE A 517 34.53 18.90 -12.44
CA ILE A 517 33.45 19.37 -11.56
C ILE A 517 34.03 20.10 -10.34
N ALA A 518 35.10 19.57 -9.74
CA ALA A 518 35.80 20.21 -8.62
C ALA A 518 36.33 21.60 -8.97
N ALA A 519 36.89 21.76 -10.18
CA ALA A 519 37.42 23.05 -10.65
C ALA A 519 36.32 24.09 -10.93
N ILE A 520 35.15 23.65 -11.39
CA ILE A 520 34.03 24.54 -11.76
C ILE A 520 33.18 24.91 -10.53
N TYR A 521 32.92 23.96 -9.63
CA TYR A 521 31.95 24.11 -8.54
C TYR A 521 32.55 24.02 -7.13
N GLY A 522 33.86 23.79 -7.02
CA GLY A 522 34.54 23.57 -5.75
C GLY A 522 34.54 22.10 -5.31
N GLN A 523 35.36 21.77 -4.31
CA GLN A 523 35.42 20.43 -3.75
C GLN A 523 34.23 20.16 -2.82
N SER A 524 33.48 19.12 -3.12
CA SER A 524 32.34 18.62 -2.36
C SER A 524 32.39 17.10 -2.28
N ALA A 525 32.73 16.60 -1.11
CA ALA A 525 32.81 15.17 -0.83
C ALA A 525 31.52 14.67 -0.18
N ARG A 526 30.99 13.53 -0.64
CA ARG A 526 29.94 12.79 0.06
C ARG A 526 30.40 11.38 0.38
N SER A 527 30.10 10.91 1.59
CA SER A 527 30.49 9.58 2.05
C SER A 527 29.33 8.58 2.05
N VAL A 528 29.67 7.31 1.83
CA VAL A 528 28.76 6.16 1.92
C VAL A 528 29.48 5.03 2.63
N LYS A 529 28.79 4.38 3.58
CA LYS A 529 29.27 3.17 4.22
C LYS A 529 28.91 1.95 3.36
N ALA A 530 29.86 1.04 3.16
CA ALA A 530 29.66 -0.19 2.40
C ALA A 530 30.36 -1.36 3.10
N ASN A 531 30.10 -2.58 2.61
CA ASN A 531 30.73 -3.82 3.04
C ASN A 531 31.02 -4.75 1.85
N ALA A 532 31.59 -4.19 0.78
CA ALA A 532 32.04 -4.92 -0.39
C ALA A 532 33.15 -5.92 -0.04
N SER A 533 33.08 -7.13 -0.59
CA SER A 533 34.02 -8.23 -0.32
C SER A 533 35.47 -7.91 -0.68
N THR A 534 35.71 -7.14 -1.74
CA THR A 534 37.03 -6.82 -2.28
C THR A 534 37.24 -5.32 -2.45
N ALA A 535 38.51 -4.92 -2.48
CA ALA A 535 38.91 -3.55 -2.78
C ALA A 535 38.43 -3.08 -4.16
N GLN A 536 38.44 -3.98 -5.16
CA GLN A 536 37.97 -3.67 -6.51
C GLN A 536 36.46 -3.36 -6.52
N ASN A 537 35.67 -4.15 -5.80
CA ASN A 537 34.22 -3.95 -5.70
C ASN A 537 33.89 -2.61 -5.00
N ALA A 538 34.62 -2.25 -3.93
CA ALA A 538 34.46 -0.97 -3.26
C ALA A 538 34.84 0.23 -4.15
N GLN A 539 35.89 0.10 -4.96
CA GLN A 539 36.28 1.13 -5.93
C GLN A 539 35.25 1.27 -7.05
N GLN A 540 34.75 0.16 -7.59
CA GLN A 540 33.66 0.16 -8.59
C GLN A 540 32.39 0.84 -8.06
N LEU A 541 32.06 0.64 -6.78
CA LEU A 541 30.95 1.35 -6.14
C LEU A 541 31.19 2.86 -6.12
N ALA A 542 32.38 3.32 -5.72
CA ALA A 542 32.70 4.75 -5.69
C ALA A 542 32.58 5.39 -7.08
N GLU A 543 33.09 4.72 -8.12
CA GLU A 543 32.98 5.15 -9.51
C GLU A 543 31.55 5.15 -10.03
N TYR A 544 30.77 4.11 -9.70
CA TYR A 544 29.36 4.03 -10.05
C TYR A 544 28.58 5.19 -9.42
N LEU A 545 28.76 5.42 -8.11
CA LEU A 545 28.11 6.50 -7.37
C LEU A 545 28.48 7.89 -7.91
N LEU A 546 29.73 8.09 -8.35
CA LEU A 546 30.17 9.35 -8.96
C LEU A 546 29.53 9.58 -10.33
N LYS A 547 29.39 8.51 -11.15
CA LYS A 547 28.78 8.54 -12.49
C LYS A 547 27.26 8.62 -12.49
N ARG A 548 26.60 8.41 -11.34
CA ARG A 548 25.15 8.65 -11.20
C ARG A 548 24.84 10.07 -11.68
N PRO A 549 23.61 10.34 -12.15
CA PRO A 549 23.19 11.70 -12.39
C PRO A 549 23.26 12.47 -11.07
N GLN A 550 24.38 13.13 -10.87
CA GLN A 550 24.52 14.14 -9.87
C GLN A 550 23.65 15.30 -10.31
N GLU A 551 23.00 15.93 -9.34
CA GLU A 551 22.05 16.97 -9.62
C GLU A 551 22.76 18.10 -10.38
N GLN A 552 22.50 18.22 -11.68
CA GLN A 552 23.05 19.32 -12.47
C GLN A 552 22.50 20.64 -11.89
N ILE A 553 23.39 21.61 -11.66
CA ILE A 553 23.10 22.90 -11.01
C ILE A 553 22.15 23.81 -11.83
N ALA A 554 21.68 23.38 -12.99
CA ALA A 554 20.89 24.21 -13.87
C ALA A 554 19.40 24.18 -13.50
N GLY A 555 19.00 24.81 -12.39
CA GLY A 555 17.60 25.21 -12.18
C GLY A 555 17.07 25.20 -10.75
N LEU A 556 15.96 25.91 -10.55
CA LEU A 556 15.14 25.85 -9.33
C LEU A 556 14.56 24.44 -9.19
N LYS A 557 14.87 23.76 -8.07
CA LYS A 557 14.39 22.39 -7.84
C LYS A 557 13.10 22.42 -7.05
N VAL A 558 12.14 21.59 -7.45
CA VAL A 558 10.98 21.28 -6.62
C VAL A 558 11.38 20.18 -5.64
N SER A 559 11.41 20.50 -4.35
CA SER A 559 11.77 19.56 -3.28
C SER A 559 10.55 19.00 -2.55
N SER A 560 9.40 19.69 -2.62
CA SER A 560 8.14 19.18 -2.11
C SER A 560 6.93 19.88 -2.71
N VAL A 561 5.79 19.19 -2.70
CA VAL A 561 4.47 19.73 -3.03
C VAL A 561 3.54 19.51 -1.85
N GLN A 562 2.74 20.50 -1.48
CA GLN A 562 1.69 20.34 -0.47
C GLN A 562 0.31 20.51 -1.11
N MET A 563 -0.66 19.70 -0.70
CA MET A 563 -2.03 19.73 -1.23
C MET A 563 -3.08 19.59 -0.13
N ASN A 564 -4.31 19.98 -0.47
CA ASN A 564 -5.48 19.68 0.36
C ASN A 564 -6.00 18.28 0.04
N ALA A 565 -5.57 17.33 0.85
CA ALA A 565 -5.90 15.92 0.69
C ALA A 565 -7.39 15.61 0.86
N LEU A 566 -8.17 16.48 1.51
CA LEU A 566 -9.60 16.27 1.67
C LEU A 566 -10.32 16.22 0.30
N ASN A 567 -9.88 17.04 -0.65
CA ASN A 567 -10.48 17.13 -1.99
C ASN A 567 -10.00 16.02 -2.94
N CYS A 568 -8.87 15.38 -2.66
CA CYS A 568 -8.23 14.37 -3.51
C CYS A 568 -7.91 13.05 -2.77
N SER A 569 -8.61 12.78 -1.67
CA SER A 569 -8.30 11.71 -0.69
C SER A 569 -8.15 10.31 -1.29
N LYS A 570 -9.06 9.92 -2.20
CA LYS A 570 -8.99 8.62 -2.89
C LYS A 570 -7.71 8.45 -3.69
N THR A 571 -7.31 9.52 -4.38
CA THR A 571 -6.15 9.49 -5.27
C THR A 571 -4.85 9.58 -4.50
N LEU A 572 -4.81 10.38 -3.42
CA LEU A 572 -3.69 10.39 -2.49
C LEU A 572 -3.43 8.98 -1.92
N ALA A 573 -4.49 8.29 -1.52
CA ALA A 573 -4.39 6.94 -0.99
C ALA A 573 -3.89 5.89 -2.01
N ALA A 574 -3.77 6.25 -3.29
CA ALA A 574 -3.24 5.40 -4.34
C ALA A 574 -1.75 5.67 -4.67
N LEU A 575 -1.15 6.73 -4.10
CA LEU A 575 0.27 7.02 -4.27
C LEU A 575 1.11 6.16 -3.31
N ASP A 576 2.22 5.62 -3.80
CA ASP A 576 3.19 4.86 -3.03
C ASP A 576 4.58 5.55 -3.02
N LEU A 577 5.45 5.10 -2.11
CA LEU A 577 6.85 5.53 -2.08
C LEU A 577 7.58 5.14 -3.38
N PHE A 578 8.40 6.06 -3.85
CA PHE A 578 9.16 6.03 -5.10
C PHE A 578 8.33 6.00 -6.38
N ASP A 579 7.02 6.28 -6.29
CA ASP A 579 6.20 6.50 -7.47
C ASP A 579 6.67 7.73 -8.24
N TYR A 580 6.62 7.62 -9.56
CA TYR A 580 6.98 8.68 -10.49
C TYR A 580 5.83 9.69 -10.62
N CYS A 581 6.17 10.98 -10.64
CA CYS A 581 5.22 12.07 -10.81
C CYS A 581 5.82 13.22 -11.60
N GLN A 582 4.95 14.04 -12.17
CA GLN A 582 5.34 15.28 -12.85
C GLN A 582 4.91 16.49 -12.04
N VAL A 583 5.75 17.51 -11.98
CA VAL A 583 5.41 18.79 -11.38
C VAL A 583 5.55 19.88 -12.44
N ARG A 584 4.48 20.63 -12.64
CA ARG A 584 4.47 21.83 -13.46
C ARG A 584 4.58 23.07 -12.57
N PHE A 585 5.62 23.85 -12.78
CA PHE A 585 5.88 25.09 -12.08
C PHE A 585 6.43 26.13 -13.07
N LYS A 586 5.91 27.36 -13.06
CA LYS A 586 6.31 28.43 -14.00
C LYS A 586 6.32 27.99 -15.48
N GLU A 587 5.31 27.23 -15.89
CA GLU A 587 5.17 26.67 -17.26
C GLU A 587 6.18 25.56 -17.63
N GLU A 588 7.18 25.32 -16.80
CA GLU A 588 8.12 24.20 -16.96
C GLU A 588 7.55 22.95 -16.30
N THR A 589 7.70 21.79 -16.95
CA THR A 589 7.33 20.49 -16.38
C THR A 589 8.60 19.73 -16.04
N SER A 590 8.66 19.21 -14.81
CA SER A 590 9.81 18.48 -14.29
C SER A 590 9.37 17.11 -13.75
N ASP A 591 10.26 16.16 -13.86
CA ASP A 591 10.02 14.74 -13.55
C ASP A 591 10.63 14.39 -12.20
N HIS A 592 9.83 13.76 -11.33
CA HIS A 592 10.19 13.50 -9.93
C HIS A 592 9.76 12.11 -9.46
N GLN A 593 10.36 11.68 -8.36
CA GLN A 593 9.97 10.54 -7.54
C GLN A 593 9.55 11.01 -6.15
N ILE A 594 8.50 10.42 -5.59
CA ILE A 594 8.03 10.70 -4.23
C ILE A 594 8.86 9.85 -3.25
N TYR A 595 9.68 10.44 -2.40
CA TYR A 595 10.50 9.66 -1.46
C TYR A 595 10.00 9.70 -0.01
N ALA A 596 9.09 10.62 0.33
CA ALA A 596 8.44 10.66 1.63
C ALA A 596 7.07 11.35 1.57
N PHE A 597 6.22 10.99 2.52
CA PHE A 597 4.91 11.58 2.76
C PHE A 597 4.89 12.18 4.17
N GLU A 598 4.29 13.35 4.30
CA GLU A 598 3.97 13.96 5.59
C GLU A 598 2.54 14.48 5.58
N SER A 599 1.75 14.05 6.55
CA SER A 599 0.35 14.40 6.66
C SER A 599 0.05 15.11 7.96
N GLN A 600 -0.85 16.09 7.88
CA GLN A 600 -1.39 16.80 9.03
C GLN A 600 -2.91 16.86 8.90
N LEU A 601 -3.59 16.21 9.83
CA LEU A 601 -5.03 16.14 9.93
C LEU A 601 -5.49 16.85 11.20
N THR A 602 -6.48 17.72 11.03
CA THR A 602 -7.26 18.32 12.12
C THR A 602 -8.73 17.89 11.95
N PRO A 603 -9.69 18.31 12.79
CA PRO A 603 -11.08 17.91 12.62
C PRO A 603 -11.70 18.44 11.31
N TYR A 604 -11.08 19.44 10.67
CA TYR A 604 -11.63 20.15 9.52
C TYR A 604 -10.68 20.21 8.31
N THR A 605 -9.38 20.00 8.52
CA THR A 605 -8.37 20.12 7.47
C THR A 605 -7.56 18.86 7.34
N TRP A 606 -7.17 18.53 6.11
CA TRP A 606 -6.22 17.48 5.82
C TRP A 606 -5.24 18.02 4.80
N LYS A 607 -4.00 18.23 5.23
CA LYS A 607 -2.90 18.66 4.39
C LYS A 607 -1.93 17.51 4.22
N GLU A 608 -1.56 17.22 2.98
CA GLU A 608 -0.50 16.26 2.66
C GLU A 608 0.65 17.00 1.99
N ARG A 609 1.88 16.73 2.43
CA ARG A 609 3.11 17.14 1.78
C ARG A 609 3.82 15.91 1.22
N LEU A 610 4.13 15.94 -0.06
CA LEU A 610 4.96 14.95 -0.74
C LEU A 610 6.36 15.53 -0.89
N TYR A 611 7.36 14.76 -0.51
CA TYR A 611 8.75 15.11 -0.72
C TYR A 611 9.26 14.47 -2.00
N LEU A 612 9.88 15.29 -2.85
CA LEU A 612 10.17 14.96 -4.23
C LEU A 612 11.66 15.03 -4.51
N THR A 613 12.09 14.17 -5.42
CA THR A 613 13.45 14.20 -5.93
C THR A 613 13.47 13.96 -7.44
N PRO A 614 14.39 14.57 -8.20
CA PRO A 614 14.43 14.40 -9.64
C PRO A 614 14.54 12.94 -10.07
N ALA A 615 13.78 12.55 -11.09
CA ALA A 615 13.77 11.20 -11.66
C ALA A 615 14.43 11.18 -13.05
N LYS A 616 15.08 10.06 -13.40
CA LYS A 616 15.43 9.76 -14.81
C LYS A 616 14.31 8.96 -15.45
N GLU A 617 13.97 9.29 -16.69
CA GLU A 617 13.18 8.41 -17.54
C GLU A 617 14.07 7.22 -17.96
N ARG A 618 13.68 5.99 -17.58
CA ARG A 618 14.25 4.79 -18.21
C ARG A 618 13.69 4.75 -19.64
N LYS A 619 14.48 5.12 -20.64
CA LYS A 619 14.20 4.72 -22.02
C LYS A 619 14.23 3.20 -22.05
N ILE A 620 13.06 2.57 -22.03
CA ILE A 620 12.94 1.14 -22.32
C ILE A 620 13.34 1.01 -23.78
N SER A 621 14.58 0.61 -24.07
CA SER A 621 14.91 0.06 -25.37
C SER A 621 13.99 -1.14 -25.55
N ARG A 622 13.01 -1.02 -26.45
CA ARG A 622 12.30 -2.19 -26.97
C ARG A 622 13.34 -3.01 -27.72
N GLU A 623 13.85 -4.05 -27.08
CA GLU A 623 14.46 -5.17 -27.79
C GLU A 623 13.37 -6.11 -28.30
#